data_AF-B6H9N4-F1
#
_entry.id   AF-B6H9N4-F1
#
_cell.length_a   1.000
_cell.length_b   1.000
_cell.length_c   1.000
_cell.angle_alpha   90.00
_cell.angle_beta   90.00
_cell.angle_gamma   90.00
#
_symmetry.space_group_name_H-M   'P 1'
#
loop_
_entity.id
_entity.type
_entity.pdbx_description
1 polymer ?
#
loop_
_entity_poly.entity_id
_entity_poly.type
_entity_poly.pdbx_seq_one_letter_code
_entity_poly.pdbx_strand_id
1 'polypeptide(L)'
;MVIALYTAIFVPWGYSIPRPNDVWYVDGYMKLEPFGIEIYAAIDGYSRYIVWIYAGVSARTGVSVLHQAIYEYKNRGFLLRKIRSDRGIETILLADGHFMLRQLGEPSVQPKDCYIYGRSVDNQRIEAWWGMLSRASTGLFYRYFRRLQYTECFTKDSIPDQVSLLVVYMFILGELILCEGSQQ
;
A
#
# COMPACT_ATOMS: atom_id res chain seq x y z
N MET A 1 17.70 -15.14 19.98
CA MET A 1 18.51 -15.79 18.93
C MET A 1 18.01 -15.25 17.59
N VAL A 2 18.73 -14.26 17.07
CA VAL A 2 18.35 -13.45 15.91
C VAL A 2 18.63 -14.25 14.65
N ILE A 3 17.58 -14.67 13.92
CA ILE A 3 17.73 -15.21 12.57
C ILE A 3 17.59 -14.03 11.62
N ALA A 4 18.73 -13.40 11.32
CA ALA A 4 18.88 -12.52 10.17
C ALA A 4 18.94 -13.39 8.92
N LEU A 5 17.79 -13.65 8.29
CA LEU A 5 17.76 -14.15 6.91
C LEU A 5 17.81 -12.94 5.97
N TYR A 6 19.05 -12.53 5.68
CA TYR A 6 19.39 -11.75 4.50
C TYR A 6 18.95 -12.55 3.27
N THR A 7 17.93 -12.08 2.57
CA THR A 7 17.70 -12.50 1.19
C THR A 7 17.45 -11.26 0.37
N ALA A 8 18.49 -10.81 -0.33
CA ALA A 8 18.36 -9.87 -1.43
C ALA A 8 17.28 -10.39 -2.38
N ILE A 9 16.17 -9.67 -2.45
CA ILE A 9 15.07 -9.95 -3.37
C ILE A 9 15.64 -9.72 -4.78
N PHE A 10 15.98 -10.80 -5.47
CA PHE A 10 16.50 -10.78 -6.83
C PHE A 10 15.36 -10.39 -7.78
N VAL A 11 15.41 -9.17 -8.34
CA VAL A 11 14.48 -8.67 -9.36
C VAL A 11 15.21 -8.73 -10.72
N PRO A 12 14.57 -9.13 -11.83
CA PRO A 12 15.23 -9.27 -13.13
C PRO A 12 15.96 -7.99 -13.58
N TRP A 13 17.10 -8.19 -14.23
CA TRP A 13 17.99 -7.14 -14.75
C TRP A 13 17.28 -6.25 -15.78
N GLY A 14 17.25 -4.93 -15.55
CA GLY A 14 16.89 -3.95 -16.59
C GLY A 14 16.23 -2.65 -16.12
N TYR A 15 15.56 -2.62 -14.96
CA TYR A 15 14.85 -1.42 -14.47
C TYR A 15 15.37 -0.99 -13.09
N SER A 16 16.29 -0.02 -13.10
CA SER A 16 16.81 0.63 -11.89
C SER A 16 16.28 2.05 -11.80
N ILE A 17 15.77 2.42 -10.63
CA ILE A 17 15.44 3.81 -10.31
C ILE A 17 16.74 4.47 -9.85
N PRO A 18 17.11 5.67 -10.32
CA PRO A 18 18.44 6.22 -10.07
C PRO A 18 18.63 6.77 -8.65
N ARG A 19 17.57 7.19 -7.95
CA ARG A 19 17.65 7.89 -6.65
C ARG A 19 16.46 7.59 -5.74
N PRO A 20 16.61 7.69 -4.40
CA PRO A 20 15.48 7.66 -3.46
C PRO A 20 14.42 8.73 -3.81
N ASN A 21 13.15 8.43 -3.56
CA ASN A 21 11.99 9.32 -3.77
C ASN A 21 11.79 9.79 -5.22
N ASP A 22 12.44 9.12 -6.16
CA ASP A 22 12.35 9.44 -7.57
C ASP A 22 11.09 8.85 -8.21
N VAL A 23 10.67 7.67 -7.75
CA VAL A 23 9.40 7.01 -8.12
C VAL A 23 8.88 6.24 -6.90
N TRP A 24 7.64 6.49 -6.48
CA TRP A 24 6.94 5.61 -5.54
C TRP A 24 5.96 4.71 -6.29
N TYR A 25 5.89 3.46 -5.86
CA TYR A 25 4.97 2.46 -6.40
C TYR A 25 3.85 2.31 -5.39
N VAL A 26 2.61 2.52 -5.83
CA VAL A 26 1.42 2.41 -4.99
C VAL A 26 0.57 1.23 -5.43
N ASP A 27 0.07 0.48 -4.45
CA ASP A 27 -0.73 -0.72 -4.70
C ASP A 27 -1.62 -1.08 -3.50
N GLY A 28 -2.68 -1.84 -3.76
CA GLY A 28 -3.64 -2.32 -2.77
C GLY A 28 -3.50 -3.80 -2.47
N TYR A 29 -3.52 -4.17 -1.19
CA TYR A 29 -3.50 -5.55 -0.75
C TYR A 29 -4.90 -6.03 -0.34
N MET A 30 -5.40 -7.02 -1.07
CA MET A 30 -6.82 -7.40 -1.03
C MET A 30 -7.12 -8.65 -0.19
N LYS A 31 -6.13 -9.29 0.45
CA LYS A 31 -6.38 -10.58 1.13
C LYS A 31 -7.37 -10.48 2.30
N LEU A 32 -7.42 -9.33 2.98
CA LEU A 32 -8.31 -9.11 4.13
C LEU A 32 -9.62 -8.40 3.77
N GLU A 33 -9.81 -8.03 2.49
CA GLU A 33 -11.01 -7.35 2.01
C GLU A 33 -12.32 -8.12 2.29
N PRO A 34 -12.38 -9.46 2.20
CA PRO A 34 -13.60 -10.20 2.56
C PRO A 34 -14.06 -9.99 4.01
N PHE A 35 -13.20 -9.43 4.86
CA PHE A 35 -13.41 -9.13 6.28
C PHE A 35 -13.52 -7.61 6.54
N GLY A 36 -13.72 -6.81 5.50
CA GLY A 36 -13.91 -5.36 5.60
C GLY A 36 -12.63 -4.55 5.81
N ILE A 37 -11.46 -5.20 5.78
CA ILE A 37 -10.16 -4.56 6.01
C ILE A 37 -9.42 -4.47 4.69
N GLU A 38 -9.17 -3.25 4.25
CA GLU A 38 -8.37 -2.96 3.07
C GLU A 38 -7.03 -2.38 3.49
N ILE A 39 -5.96 -2.75 2.80
CA ILE A 39 -4.62 -2.21 3.03
C ILE A 39 -4.11 -1.61 1.73
N TYR A 40 -3.56 -0.40 1.81
CA TYR A 40 -2.97 0.31 0.69
C TYR A 40 -1.59 0.83 1.10
N ALA A 41 -0.60 0.71 0.22
CA ALA A 41 0.77 1.11 0.56
C ALA A 41 1.50 1.76 -0.61
N ALA A 42 2.55 2.51 -0.27
CA ALA A 42 3.55 3.01 -1.18
C ALA A 42 4.93 2.47 -0.82
N ILE A 43 5.68 2.01 -1.81
CA ILE A 43 7.08 1.59 -1.67
C ILE A 43 7.99 2.48 -2.53
N ASP A 44 9.16 2.82 -1.99
CA ASP A 44 10.15 3.59 -2.72
C ASP A 44 10.84 2.72 -3.79
N GLY A 45 10.84 3.25 -5.01
CA GLY A 45 11.36 2.61 -6.19
C GLY A 45 12.86 2.39 -6.22
N TYR A 46 13.62 3.08 -5.36
CA TYR A 46 15.06 2.88 -5.24
C TYR A 46 15.38 1.97 -4.06
N SER A 47 15.05 2.42 -2.86
CA SER A 47 15.46 1.83 -1.59
C SER A 47 14.65 0.59 -1.17
N ARG A 48 13.46 0.37 -1.74
CA ARG A 48 12.49 -0.67 -1.31
C ARG A 48 11.88 -0.45 0.07
N TYR A 49 12.07 0.71 0.68
CA TYR A 49 11.39 1.02 1.94
C TYR A 49 9.92 1.31 1.72
N ILE A 50 9.10 0.88 2.68
CA ILE A 50 7.71 1.30 2.76
C ILE A 50 7.68 2.76 3.20
N VAL A 51 7.07 3.55 2.34
CA VAL A 51 6.97 4.98 2.53
C VAL A 51 5.69 5.29 3.29
N TRP A 52 4.58 4.69 2.87
CA TRP A 52 3.35 4.77 3.64
C TRP A 52 2.65 3.44 3.59
N ILE A 53 1.92 3.16 4.64
CA ILE A 53 0.95 2.07 4.67
C ILE A 53 -0.26 2.52 5.46
N TYR A 54 -1.42 2.26 4.88
CA TYR A 54 -2.71 2.59 5.46
C TYR A 54 -3.57 1.33 5.46
N ALA A 55 -4.07 0.97 6.63
CA ALA A 55 -5.10 -0.03 6.78
C ALA A 55 -6.40 0.70 7.14
N GLY A 56 -7.50 0.38 6.47
CA GLY A 56 -8.79 1.00 6.75
C GLY A 56 -9.97 0.32 6.10
N VAL A 57 -11.15 0.81 6.43
CA VAL A 57 -12.35 0.59 5.61
C VAL A 57 -12.24 1.51 4.40
N SER A 58 -12.47 0.98 3.19
CA SER A 58 -12.45 1.76 1.95
C SER A 58 -11.11 2.48 1.68
N ALA A 59 -10.01 1.92 2.16
CA ALA A 59 -8.64 2.40 1.96
C ALA A 59 -8.28 2.58 0.49
N ARG A 60 -8.92 1.83 -0.42
CA ARG A 60 -8.65 1.89 -1.86
C ARG A 60 -9.54 2.84 -2.65
N THR A 61 -10.41 3.62 -2.02
CA THR A 61 -11.21 4.58 -2.79
C THR A 61 -10.32 5.71 -3.32
N GLY A 62 -10.62 6.25 -4.50
CA GLY A 62 -9.75 7.29 -5.08
C GLY A 62 -9.57 8.52 -4.20
N VAL A 63 -10.61 8.90 -3.44
CA VAL A 63 -10.54 9.97 -2.44
C VAL A 63 -9.60 9.59 -1.29
N SER A 64 -9.70 8.36 -0.79
CA SER A 64 -8.84 7.85 0.29
C SER A 64 -7.38 7.79 -0.14
N VAL A 65 -7.10 7.24 -1.33
CA VAL A 65 -5.75 7.13 -1.88
C VAL A 65 -5.12 8.50 -2.10
N LEU A 66 -5.87 9.47 -2.65
CA LEU A 66 -5.41 10.85 -2.79
C LEU A 66 -5.13 11.49 -1.42
N HIS A 67 -6.03 11.31 -0.45
CA HIS A 67 -5.86 11.86 0.89
C HIS A 67 -4.61 11.30 1.58
N GLN A 68 -4.41 9.98 1.52
CA GLN A 68 -3.21 9.32 2.04
C GLN A 68 -1.94 9.95 1.44
N ALA A 69 -1.90 10.14 0.12
CA ALA A 69 -0.75 10.75 -0.54
C ALA A 69 -0.49 12.20 -0.10
N ILE A 70 -1.53 13.03 -0.02
CA ILE A 70 -1.41 14.43 0.44
C ILE A 70 -0.93 14.50 1.89
N TYR A 71 -1.47 13.65 2.75
CA TYR A 71 -1.06 13.54 4.15
C TYR A 71 0.43 13.20 4.26
N GLU A 72 0.90 12.26 3.45
CA GLU A 72 2.31 11.86 3.42
C GLU A 72 3.23 12.96 2.89
N TYR A 73 2.82 13.71 1.86
CA TYR A 73 3.59 14.88 1.39
C TYR A 73 3.72 15.94 2.47
N LYS A 74 2.63 16.20 3.20
CA LYS A 74 2.63 17.16 4.30
C LYS A 74 3.56 16.71 5.43
N ASN A 75 3.52 15.45 5.83
CA ASN A 75 4.34 14.92 6.92
C ASN A 75 5.83 14.90 6.58
N ARG A 76 6.16 14.58 5.33
CA ARG A 76 7.55 14.45 4.87
C ARG A 76 8.16 15.78 4.43
N GLY A 77 7.33 16.79 4.16
CA GLY A 77 7.77 18.12 3.74
C GLY A 77 8.30 18.19 2.31
N PHE A 78 8.03 17.19 1.47
CA PHE A 78 8.40 17.22 0.06
C PHE A 78 7.33 16.58 -0.83
N LEU A 79 7.33 17.00 -2.10
CA LEU A 79 6.49 16.43 -3.14
C LEU A 79 7.33 15.47 -4.00
N LEU A 80 6.76 14.30 -4.28
CA LEU A 80 7.43 13.32 -5.13
C LEU A 80 7.71 13.82 -6.53
N ARG A 81 8.63 13.16 -7.22
CA ARG A 81 8.79 13.37 -8.66
C ARG A 81 7.77 12.61 -9.47
N LYS A 82 7.63 11.30 -9.22
CA LYS A 82 6.71 10.43 -9.96
C LYS A 82 6.02 9.43 -9.04
N ILE A 83 4.78 9.13 -9.37
CA ILE A 83 4.04 8.00 -8.82
C ILE A 83 3.86 6.95 -9.93
N ARG A 84 3.91 5.68 -9.55
CA ARG A 84 3.57 4.56 -10.41
C ARG A 84 2.49 3.70 -9.77
N SER A 85 1.51 3.30 -10.56
CA SER A 85 0.50 2.31 -10.17
C SER A 85 0.03 1.52 -11.37
N ASP A 86 -0.76 0.49 -11.11
CA ASP A 86 -1.62 -0.08 -12.14
C ASP A 86 -2.75 0.89 -12.53
N ARG A 87 -3.36 0.62 -13.68
CA ARG A 87 -4.57 1.35 -14.10
C ARG A 87 -5.75 0.85 -13.28
N GLY A 88 -6.03 1.56 -12.19
CA GLY A 88 -7.21 1.41 -11.35
C GLY A 88 -8.08 2.66 -11.43
N ILE A 89 -9.33 2.55 -11.01
CA ILE A 89 -10.24 3.71 -10.94
C ILE A 89 -9.82 4.61 -9.77
N GLU A 90 -9.27 4.01 -8.73
CA GLU A 90 -8.78 4.68 -7.53
C GLU A 90 -7.52 5.51 -7.75
N THR A 91 -6.75 5.22 -8.80
CA THR A 91 -5.49 5.92 -9.07
C THR A 91 -5.65 7.15 -9.94
N ILE A 92 -6.82 7.36 -10.56
CA ILE A 92 -7.13 8.54 -11.39
C ILE A 92 -7.02 9.82 -10.57
N LEU A 93 -7.70 9.89 -9.42
CA LEU A 93 -7.66 11.06 -8.54
C LEU A 93 -6.26 11.31 -7.97
N LEU A 94 -5.51 10.23 -7.68
CA LEU A 94 -4.13 10.35 -7.24
C LEU A 94 -3.24 10.97 -8.33
N ALA A 95 -3.39 10.51 -9.59
CA ALA A 95 -2.61 11.01 -10.70
C ALA A 95 -2.89 12.49 -10.97
N ASP A 96 -4.15 12.88 -11.03
CA ASP A 96 -4.57 14.27 -11.27
C ASP A 96 -4.15 15.19 -10.12
N GLY A 97 -4.42 14.78 -8.88
CA GLY A 97 -4.05 15.55 -7.70
C GLY A 97 -2.53 15.72 -7.57
N HIS A 98 -1.75 14.67 -7.84
CA HIS A 98 -0.30 14.76 -7.84
C HIS A 98 0.22 15.70 -8.94
N PHE A 99 -0.33 15.59 -10.15
CA PHE A 99 0.02 16.49 -11.26
C PHE A 99 -0.27 17.96 -10.93
N MET A 100 -1.45 18.27 -10.39
CA MET A 100 -1.80 19.63 -9.98
C MET A 100 -0.83 20.19 -8.94
N LEU A 101 -0.47 19.40 -7.92
CA LEU A 101 0.50 19.81 -6.91
C LEU A 101 1.90 20.06 -7.50
N ARG A 102 2.33 19.22 -8.46
CA ARG A 102 3.60 19.41 -9.17
C ARG A 102 3.59 20.70 -9.97
N GLN A 103 2.49 20.98 -10.66
CA GLN A 103 2.36 22.15 -11.53
C GLN A 103 2.44 23.47 -10.75
N LEU A 104 2.05 23.49 -9.47
CA LEU A 104 2.22 24.66 -8.60
C LEU A 104 3.70 25.01 -8.34
N GLY A 105 4.58 24.00 -8.26
CA GLY A 105 6.02 24.20 -8.07
C GLY A 105 6.82 24.24 -9.38
N GLU A 106 6.31 23.58 -10.43
CA GLU A 106 6.94 23.43 -11.73
C GLU A 106 5.88 23.60 -12.85
N PRO A 107 5.55 24.84 -13.26
CA PRO A 107 4.42 25.10 -14.17
C PRO A 107 4.53 24.42 -15.55
N SER A 108 5.75 24.11 -16.00
CA SER A 108 6.02 23.44 -17.28
C SER A 108 5.93 21.92 -17.22
N VAL A 109 5.69 21.33 -16.04
CA VAL A 109 5.61 19.87 -15.88
C VAL A 109 4.43 19.31 -16.66
N GLN A 110 4.59 18.14 -17.26
CA GLN A 110 3.52 17.45 -17.98
C GLN A 110 3.02 16.24 -17.17
N PRO A 111 1.78 15.77 -17.38
CA PRO A 111 1.24 14.62 -16.65
C PRO A 111 2.12 13.35 -16.73
N LYS A 112 2.74 13.09 -17.89
CA LYS A 112 3.68 11.98 -18.13
C LYS A 112 4.96 12.06 -17.28
N ASP A 113 5.28 13.26 -16.79
CA ASP A 113 6.44 13.53 -15.95
C ASP A 113 6.10 13.40 -14.45
N CYS A 114 4.83 13.20 -14.11
CA CYS A 114 4.33 13.03 -12.75
C CYS A 114 3.81 11.61 -12.49
N TYR A 115 3.30 10.91 -13.51
CA TYR A 115 2.63 9.62 -13.32
C TYR A 115 3.01 8.57 -14.35
N ILE A 116 3.17 7.32 -13.89
CA ILE A 116 3.44 6.15 -14.71
C ILE A 116 2.36 5.10 -14.47
N TYR A 117 1.58 4.80 -15.51
CA TYR A 117 0.71 3.63 -15.49
C TYR A 117 1.51 2.39 -15.92
N GLY A 118 1.72 1.48 -14.97
CA GLY A 118 2.38 0.20 -15.18
C GLY A 118 1.40 -0.91 -15.54
N ARG A 119 1.93 -2.05 -15.98
CA ARG A 119 1.21 -3.32 -15.94
C ARG A 119 1.41 -3.96 -14.57
N SER A 120 0.42 -4.71 -14.09
CA SER A 120 0.49 -5.42 -12.81
C SER A 120 1.70 -6.35 -12.72
N VAL A 121 2.06 -7.03 -13.81
CA VAL A 121 3.24 -7.91 -13.91
C VAL A 121 4.58 -7.21 -13.64
N ASP A 122 4.61 -5.87 -13.68
CA ASP A 122 5.78 -5.06 -13.43
C ASP A 122 5.82 -4.52 -11.97
N ASN A 123 4.78 -4.76 -11.16
CA ASN A 123 4.68 -4.35 -9.74
C ASN A 123 5.31 -5.37 -8.77
N GLN A 124 6.22 -6.19 -9.27
CA GLN A 124 6.88 -7.29 -8.53
C GLN A 124 7.48 -6.85 -7.18
N ARG A 125 7.86 -5.58 -7.05
CA ARG A 125 8.48 -5.03 -5.82
C ARG A 125 7.50 -4.94 -4.67
N ILE A 126 6.34 -4.33 -4.90
CA ILE A 126 5.31 -4.21 -3.88
C ILE A 126 4.61 -5.56 -3.65
N GLU A 127 4.46 -6.39 -4.70
CA GLU A 127 3.99 -7.77 -4.58
C GLU A 127 4.90 -8.66 -3.74
N ALA A 128 6.22 -8.56 -3.91
CA ALA A 128 7.18 -9.29 -3.08
C ALA A 128 7.07 -8.87 -1.60
N TRP A 129 6.89 -7.57 -1.35
CA TRP A 129 6.67 -7.04 -0.02
C TRP A 129 5.35 -7.51 0.59
N TRP A 130 4.25 -7.53 -0.18
CA TRP A 130 2.99 -8.15 0.25
C TRP A 130 3.17 -9.62 0.62
N GLY A 131 4.01 -10.35 -0.10
CA GLY A 131 4.41 -11.71 0.25
C GLY A 131 5.08 -11.80 1.61
N MET A 132 5.96 -10.85 1.95
CA MET A 132 6.61 -10.76 3.26
C MET A 132 5.61 -10.43 4.38
N LEU A 133 4.81 -9.38 4.21
CA LEU A 133 3.75 -8.98 5.14
C LEU A 133 2.77 -10.15 5.39
N SER A 134 2.43 -10.89 4.34
CA SER A 134 1.57 -12.08 4.45
C SER A 134 2.19 -13.20 5.27
N ARG A 135 3.51 -13.40 5.22
CA ARG A 135 4.17 -14.47 5.98
C ARG A 135 4.39 -14.06 7.43
N ALA A 136 4.69 -12.79 7.68
CA ALA A 136 4.97 -12.27 9.00
C ALA A 136 3.71 -12.12 9.86
N SER A 137 2.67 -11.46 9.33
CA SER A 137 1.50 -11.05 10.10
C SER A 137 0.17 -11.40 9.43
N THR A 138 -0.16 -10.77 8.30
CA THR A 138 -1.53 -10.79 7.74
C THR A 138 -2.03 -12.17 7.34
N GLY A 139 -1.15 -13.13 7.08
CA GLY A 139 -1.53 -14.52 6.79
C GLY A 139 -2.09 -15.27 8.00
N LEU A 140 -1.69 -14.93 9.23
CA LEU A 140 -2.26 -15.50 10.45
C LEU A 140 -3.71 -15.02 10.62
N PHE A 141 -3.94 -13.71 10.51
CA PHE A 141 -5.26 -13.11 10.56
C PHE A 141 -6.16 -13.66 9.46
N TYR A 142 -5.67 -13.75 8.23
CA TYR A 142 -6.43 -14.34 7.12
C TYR A 142 -6.93 -15.74 7.47
N ARG A 143 -6.06 -16.64 7.96
CA ARG A 143 -6.46 -18.00 8.36
C ARG A 143 -7.47 -18.00 9.50
N TYR A 144 -7.26 -17.14 10.49
CA TYR A 144 -8.17 -17.05 11.63
C TYR A 144 -9.56 -16.53 11.23
N PHE A 145 -9.64 -15.45 10.45
CA PHE A 145 -10.91 -14.91 9.98
C PHE A 145 -11.63 -15.87 9.03
N ARG A 146 -10.88 -16.60 8.17
CA ARG A 146 -11.45 -17.69 7.37
C ARG A 146 -12.06 -18.80 8.23
N ARG A 147 -11.47 -19.10 9.39
CA ARG A 147 -12.06 -20.05 10.35
C ARG A 147 -13.36 -19.51 10.94
N LEU A 148 -13.42 -18.23 11.32
CA LEU A 148 -14.66 -17.61 11.80
C LEU A 148 -15.79 -17.68 10.75
N GLN A 149 -15.46 -17.45 9.47
CA GLN A 149 -16.39 -17.66 8.37
C GLN A 149 -16.88 -19.10 8.28
N TYR A 150 -15.96 -20.07 8.37
CA TYR A 150 -16.30 -21.49 8.27
C TYR A 150 -17.16 -21.99 9.44
N THR A 151 -16.98 -21.43 10.64
CA THR A 151 -17.76 -21.78 11.83
C THR A 151 -19.01 -20.92 12.00
N GLU A 152 -19.42 -20.18 10.97
CA GLU A 152 -20.60 -19.29 10.98
C GLU A 152 -20.56 -18.22 12.09
N CYS A 153 -19.37 -17.89 12.60
CA CYS A 153 -19.15 -16.81 13.57
C CYS A 153 -18.89 -15.46 12.90
N PHE A 154 -18.78 -15.44 11.57
CA PHE A 154 -18.63 -14.24 10.77
C PHE A 154 -19.30 -14.42 9.41
N THR A 155 -20.14 -13.46 9.04
CA THR A 155 -20.77 -13.35 7.73
C THR A 155 -20.40 -12.01 7.11
N LYS A 156 -19.90 -12.02 5.86
CA LYS A 156 -19.45 -10.79 5.18
C LYS A 156 -20.55 -9.73 5.09
N ASP A 157 -21.79 -10.17 4.84
CA ASP A 157 -22.93 -9.28 4.66
C ASP A 157 -23.60 -8.87 5.98
N SER A 158 -23.12 -9.39 7.12
CA SER A 158 -23.57 -8.98 8.46
C SER A 158 -22.79 -7.74 8.91
N ILE A 159 -23.46 -6.59 8.95
CA ILE A 159 -22.88 -5.34 9.47
C ILE A 159 -22.38 -5.52 10.91
N PRO A 160 -23.13 -6.16 11.84
CA PRO A 160 -22.62 -6.43 13.19
C PRO A 160 -21.30 -7.23 13.21
N ASP A 161 -21.16 -8.23 12.35
CA ASP A 161 -19.97 -9.08 12.30
C ASP A 161 -18.76 -8.29 11.76
N GLN A 162 -18.96 -7.51 10.69
CA GLN A 162 -17.96 -6.61 10.11
C GLN A 162 -17.48 -5.60 11.16
N VAL A 163 -18.42 -4.91 11.82
CA VAL A 163 -18.09 -3.93 12.86
C VAL A 163 -17.36 -4.59 14.04
N SER A 164 -17.80 -5.77 14.48
CA SER A 164 -17.17 -6.49 15.58
C SER A 164 -15.73 -6.86 15.25
N LEU A 165 -15.49 -7.36 14.03
CA LEU A 165 -14.15 -7.72 13.57
C LEU A 165 -13.26 -6.47 13.48
N LEU A 166 -13.76 -5.38 12.90
CA LEU A 166 -13.02 -4.11 12.79
C LEU A 166 -12.68 -3.53 14.16
N VAL A 167 -13.64 -3.43 15.08
CA VAL A 167 -13.42 -2.85 16.41
C VAL A 167 -12.35 -3.62 17.18
N VAL A 168 -12.34 -4.95 17.08
CA VAL A 168 -11.39 -5.79 17.83
C VAL A 168 -10.01 -5.81 17.17
N TYR A 169 -9.96 -6.02 15.84
CA TYR A 169 -8.72 -6.37 15.17
C TYR A 169 -8.04 -5.21 14.43
N MET A 170 -8.75 -4.11 14.15
CA MET A 170 -8.17 -3.01 13.36
C MET A 170 -7.00 -2.35 14.08
N PHE A 171 -7.11 -2.13 15.39
CA PHE A 171 -6.03 -1.58 16.20
C PHE A 171 -4.82 -2.51 16.25
N ILE A 172 -5.05 -3.80 16.49
CA ILE A 172 -3.99 -4.83 16.55
C ILE A 172 -3.27 -4.96 15.21
N LEU A 173 -4.03 -4.96 14.11
CA LEU A 173 -3.48 -5.00 12.75
C LEU A 173 -2.68 -3.73 12.46
N GLY A 174 -3.19 -2.55 12.83
CA GLY A 174 -2.50 -1.28 12.67
C GLY A 174 -1.13 -1.29 13.34
N GLU A 175 -1.07 -1.67 14.61
CA GLU A 175 0.20 -1.78 15.36
C GLU A 175 1.18 -2.77 14.72
N LEU A 176 0.71 -3.96 14.32
CA LEU A 176 1.57 -4.96 13.70
C LEU A 176 2.11 -4.51 12.34
N ILE A 177 1.26 -3.90 11.52
CA ILE A 177 1.62 -3.39 10.20
C ILE A 177 2.62 -2.23 10.33
N LEU A 178 2.41 -1.33 11.30
CA LEU A 178 3.30 -0.20 11.56
C LEU A 178 4.63 -0.64 12.19
N CYS A 179 4.63 -1.62 13.10
CA CYS A 179 5.85 -2.23 13.64
C CYS A 179 6.67 -2.90 12.53
N GLU A 180 6.03 -3.65 11.63
CA GLU A 180 6.73 -4.29 10.51
C GLU A 180 7.23 -3.29 9.47
N GLY A 181 6.55 -2.14 9.32
CA GLY A 181 6.97 -1.05 8.44
C GLY A 181 8.06 -0.14 9.02
N SER A 182 8.25 -0.11 10.34
CA SER A 182 9.22 0.77 11.03
C SER A 182 10.51 0.07 11.48
N GLN A 183 10.55 -1.27 11.43
CA GLN A 183 11.74 -2.05 11.82
C GLN A 183 12.76 -2.31 10.70
N GLN A 184 12.76 -1.52 9.61
CA GLN A 184 13.68 -1.71 8.48
C GLN A 184 14.32 -0.40 8.01
#